data_AF-A0A938JPA8-F1
#
_entry.id   AF-A0A938JPA8-F1
#
_cell.length_a   1.000
_cell.length_b   1.000
_cell.length_c   1.000
_cell.angle_alpha   90.00
_cell.angle_beta   90.00
_cell.angle_gamma   90.00
#
_symmetry.space_group_name_H-M   'P 1'
#
loop_
_entity.id
_entity.type
_entity.pdbx_description
1 polymer ?
#
loop_
_entity_poly.entity_id
_entity_poly.type
_entity_poly.pdbx_seq_one_letter_code
_entity_poly.pdbx_strand_id
1 'polypeptide(L)'
;MTPAPTETTTPRQDLDDAALDRAIGAILGSAVADALGAKFEFGPAGLYSTEFPTPVVGGIGELVGGGSFGWAPGEFTDDTQMALALAAALEEAGGFDAGTVWRHFRAWCADAHDVGATTSTALGHESHVGAAESAHKMLGGRTGSNGSVMRIAPVGVRGVILGREELYRVAVAQSNLTHHDPIAAVAAAFVAEVIRLLVEGADFEDAISDASDMMLESPLGEVFGHGLAPALSRTWDPISDDGPTNGSARTAVAQAVWAVRHGVHFHDTVTSVIDLGGDTDTVAAIAGAMAGARFGAQAIPVRWTTYVNGTVHGPKGVRRYDAQDLIDLARRLVGGENSPHNPPQPPRKLKKLHPAGVWAADLGGAASVDADKAVISMCHTADLFKGHPVRRQVLLRDSGANPGLASVVREVVDAIDAFLAEGREVVVHCHGGRSRTTLALRAWYMRTNGVDHEAAVHWIESEWPHVGRWNASFEEFLDHQWHPGTWGTAPGGADDFDTRTRTGAAGEDK
;
A
#
# COMPACT_ATOMS: atom_id res chain seq x y z
N MET A 1 2.77 -48.78 -12.41
CA MET A 1 2.82 -47.45 -13.05
C MET A 1 3.46 -46.52 -12.03
N THR A 2 4.69 -46.12 -12.31
CA THR A 2 5.43 -45.14 -11.50
C THR A 2 4.74 -43.79 -11.64
N PRO A 3 4.47 -43.04 -10.56
CA PRO A 3 3.92 -41.70 -10.69
C PRO A 3 4.89 -40.84 -11.50
N ALA A 4 4.36 -40.09 -12.45
CA ALA A 4 5.13 -39.10 -13.19
C ALA A 4 5.70 -38.09 -12.18
N PRO A 5 6.97 -37.67 -12.32
CA PRO A 5 7.51 -36.59 -11.51
C PRO A 5 6.65 -35.34 -11.74
N THR A 6 6.17 -34.76 -10.63
CA THR A 6 5.60 -33.42 -10.60
C THR A 6 6.58 -32.48 -11.28
N GLU A 7 6.13 -31.77 -12.32
CA GLU A 7 6.90 -30.68 -12.91
C GLU A 7 7.20 -29.68 -11.79
N THR A 8 8.44 -29.68 -11.31
CA THR A 8 8.96 -28.61 -10.48
C THR A 8 8.91 -27.34 -11.30
N THR A 9 7.88 -26.52 -11.06
CA THR A 9 7.78 -25.17 -11.59
C THR A 9 9.07 -24.45 -11.25
N THR A 10 9.88 -24.19 -12.28
CA THR A 10 11.12 -23.43 -12.11
C THR A 10 10.74 -22.04 -11.59
N PRO A 11 11.38 -21.51 -10.53
CA PRO A 11 11.09 -20.16 -10.06
C PRO A 11 11.20 -19.18 -11.22
N ARG A 12 10.17 -18.36 -11.44
CA ARG A 12 10.14 -17.32 -12.48
C ARG A 12 11.37 -16.44 -12.28
N GLN A 13 12.32 -16.51 -13.22
CA GLN A 13 13.68 -16.05 -12.93
C GLN A 13 13.87 -14.54 -13.06
N ASP A 14 12.89 -13.77 -13.55
CA ASP A 14 12.78 -12.32 -13.36
C ASP A 14 11.30 -11.91 -13.53
N LEU A 15 10.73 -11.17 -12.57
CA LEU A 15 9.41 -10.55 -12.75
C LEU A 15 9.54 -9.37 -13.72
N ASP A 16 8.53 -9.19 -14.58
CA ASP A 16 8.45 -7.95 -15.36
C ASP A 16 8.20 -6.75 -14.44
N ASP A 17 8.37 -5.55 -15.00
CA ASP A 17 8.26 -4.32 -14.24
C ASP A 17 6.87 -4.08 -13.67
N ALA A 18 5.81 -4.56 -14.34
CA ALA A 18 4.44 -4.41 -13.87
C ALA A 18 4.17 -5.35 -12.67
N ALA A 19 4.60 -6.60 -12.75
CA ALA A 19 4.48 -7.55 -11.65
C ALA A 19 5.33 -7.10 -10.45
N LEU A 20 6.53 -6.56 -10.66
CA LEU A 20 7.32 -5.98 -9.57
C LEU A 20 6.63 -4.75 -8.96
N ASP A 21 6.03 -3.87 -9.77
CA ASP A 21 5.27 -2.71 -9.27
C ASP A 21 4.07 -3.13 -8.43
N ARG A 22 3.38 -4.21 -8.82
CA ARG A 22 2.28 -4.83 -8.04
C ARG A 22 2.76 -5.50 -6.75
N ALA A 23 3.90 -6.20 -6.78
CA ALA A 23 4.50 -6.79 -5.59
C ALA A 23 4.89 -5.72 -4.55
N ILE A 24 5.50 -4.63 -5.02
CA ILE A 24 5.80 -3.45 -4.19
C ILE A 24 4.49 -2.83 -3.69
N GLY A 25 3.50 -2.70 -4.57
CA GLY A 25 2.19 -2.17 -4.25
C GLY A 25 1.50 -2.94 -3.14
N ALA A 26 1.59 -4.27 -3.11
CA ALA A 26 0.97 -5.08 -2.06
C ALA A 26 1.55 -4.78 -0.67
N ILE A 27 2.87 -4.69 -0.54
CA ILE A 27 3.51 -4.41 0.76
C ILE A 27 3.32 -2.95 1.18
N LEU A 28 3.58 -2.00 0.28
CA LEU A 28 3.36 -0.58 0.57
C LEU A 28 1.88 -0.28 0.83
N GLY A 29 1.00 -0.85 0.02
CA GLY A 29 -0.44 -0.67 0.08
C GLY A 29 -1.03 -1.13 1.39
N SER A 30 -0.59 -2.29 1.90
CA SER A 30 -0.94 -2.77 3.23
C SER A 30 -0.54 -1.74 4.31
N ALA A 31 0.71 -1.28 4.28
CA ALA A 31 1.24 -0.40 5.32
C ALA A 31 0.65 1.02 5.33
N VAL A 32 0.41 1.61 4.16
CA VAL A 32 -0.22 2.93 4.09
C VAL A 32 -1.68 2.87 4.51
N ALA A 33 -2.37 1.77 4.20
CA ALA A 33 -3.79 1.62 4.50
C ALA A 33 -4.03 1.33 5.99
N ASP A 34 -3.17 0.50 6.59
CA ASP A 34 -3.03 0.35 8.05
C ASP A 34 -2.86 1.73 8.71
N ALA A 35 -1.80 2.47 8.37
CA ALA A 35 -1.49 3.74 9.02
C ALA A 35 -2.60 4.81 8.83
N LEU A 36 -3.34 4.74 7.73
CA LEU A 36 -4.49 5.62 7.48
C LEU A 36 -5.72 5.20 8.29
N GLY A 37 -5.98 3.90 8.39
CA GLY A 37 -7.11 3.33 9.11
C GLY A 37 -6.98 3.42 10.64
N ALA A 38 -5.76 3.41 11.17
CA ALA A 38 -5.46 3.38 12.61
C ALA A 38 -6.13 4.51 13.41
N LYS A 39 -6.33 5.66 12.78
CA LYS A 39 -6.98 6.82 13.41
C LYS A 39 -8.47 6.61 13.67
N PHE A 40 -9.14 5.84 12.82
CA PHE A 40 -10.59 5.68 12.79
C PHE A 40 -11.07 4.39 13.47
N GLU A 41 -10.12 3.61 13.98
CA GLU A 41 -10.36 2.31 14.62
C GLU A 41 -11.35 2.45 15.80
N PHE A 42 -12.29 1.52 15.86
CA PHE A 42 -13.44 1.47 16.77
C PHE A 42 -14.44 2.62 16.63
N GLY A 43 -14.28 3.47 15.61
CA GLY A 43 -15.21 4.53 15.28
C GLY A 43 -16.45 4.06 14.52
N PRO A 44 -17.52 4.87 14.51
CA PRO A 44 -18.66 4.65 13.62
C PRO A 44 -18.29 4.81 12.14
N ALA A 45 -19.13 4.29 11.26
CA ALA A 45 -19.02 4.50 9.82
C ALA A 45 -19.04 5.99 9.43
N GLY A 46 -18.30 6.34 8.36
CA GLY A 46 -18.28 7.67 7.75
C GLY A 46 -17.34 8.70 8.41
N LEU A 47 -16.51 8.29 9.39
CA LEU A 47 -15.59 9.22 10.05
C LEU A 47 -14.50 9.75 9.11
N TYR A 48 -13.96 8.92 8.21
CA TYR A 48 -12.90 9.35 7.29
C TYR A 48 -13.44 10.45 6.36
N SER A 49 -14.57 10.21 5.70
CA SER A 49 -15.19 11.21 4.81
C SER A 49 -15.65 12.48 5.55
N THR A 50 -15.97 12.37 6.84
CA THR A 50 -16.33 13.55 7.65
C THR A 50 -15.11 14.42 7.96
N GLU A 51 -13.97 13.81 8.27
CA GLU A 51 -12.73 14.53 8.57
C GLU A 51 -12.03 15.03 7.30
N PHE A 52 -12.05 14.23 6.24
CA PHE A 52 -11.43 14.49 4.95
C PHE A 52 -12.48 14.45 3.82
N PRO A 53 -13.36 15.47 3.71
CA PRO A 53 -14.41 15.52 2.69
C PRO A 53 -13.84 15.64 1.26
N THR A 54 -12.58 16.04 1.14
CA THR A 54 -11.81 16.05 -0.11
C THR A 54 -10.37 15.63 0.18
N PRO A 55 -9.66 15.01 -0.78
CA PRO A 55 -8.26 14.65 -0.61
C PRO A 55 -7.37 15.81 -0.14
N VAL A 56 -6.56 15.57 0.89
CA VAL A 56 -5.65 16.59 1.43
C VAL A 56 -4.31 16.49 0.72
N VAL A 57 -4.14 17.25 -0.37
CA VAL A 57 -2.92 17.15 -1.20
C VAL A 57 -1.73 17.92 -0.60
N GLY A 58 -1.99 18.97 0.19
CA GLY A 58 -0.97 19.80 0.84
C GLY A 58 -0.31 19.14 2.06
N GLY A 59 0.57 19.89 2.74
CA GLY A 59 1.23 19.49 3.99
C GLY A 59 1.73 18.03 4.00
N ILE A 60 1.35 17.29 5.05
CA ILE A 60 1.65 15.86 5.21
C ILE A 60 0.55 14.92 4.69
N GLY A 61 -0.52 15.45 4.11
CA GLY A 61 -1.69 14.68 3.66
C GLY A 61 -2.59 14.17 4.79
N GLU A 62 -3.27 13.05 4.56
CA GLU A 62 -4.25 12.47 5.49
C GLU A 62 -3.64 11.55 6.57
N LEU A 63 -2.35 11.19 6.49
CA LEU A 63 -1.65 10.36 7.49
C LEU A 63 -1.30 11.14 8.76
N VAL A 64 -2.30 11.68 9.43
CA VAL A 64 -2.14 12.61 10.57
C VAL A 64 -1.99 11.91 11.93
N GLY A 65 -2.16 10.59 12.01
CA GLY A 65 -2.11 9.82 13.26
C GLY A 65 -3.30 10.08 14.20
N GLY A 66 -3.13 9.75 15.48
CA GLY A 66 -4.16 9.82 16.51
C GLY A 66 -4.80 8.46 16.79
N GLY A 67 -6.13 8.40 16.78
CA GLY A 67 -6.86 7.18 17.13
C GLY A 67 -6.81 6.82 18.62
N SER A 68 -7.35 5.65 18.95
CA SER A 68 -7.50 5.17 20.33
C SER A 68 -6.18 4.97 21.06
N PHE A 69 -5.10 4.72 20.32
CA PHE A 69 -3.76 4.46 20.84
C PHE A 69 -2.78 5.64 20.69
N GLY A 70 -3.21 6.76 20.10
CA GLY A 70 -2.37 7.97 19.98
C GLY A 70 -1.19 7.82 19.02
N TRP A 71 -1.39 7.10 17.91
CA TRP A 71 -0.39 6.84 16.87
C TRP A 71 0.24 8.14 16.32
N ALA A 72 1.54 8.11 16.05
CA ALA A 72 2.21 9.23 15.41
C ALA A 72 1.78 9.37 13.93
N PRO A 73 1.96 10.55 13.31
CA PRO A 73 1.68 10.72 11.88
C PRO A 73 2.40 9.69 11.00
N GLY A 74 1.61 8.96 10.21
CA GLY A 74 2.07 7.89 9.33
C GLY A 74 2.56 6.62 10.02
N GLU A 75 2.40 6.50 11.34
CA GLU A 75 2.75 5.28 12.08
C GLU A 75 1.77 4.15 11.77
N PHE A 76 2.29 3.00 11.35
CA PHE A 76 1.52 1.77 11.16
C PHE A 76 1.42 0.94 12.46
N THR A 77 0.39 0.11 12.57
CA THR A 77 -0.02 -0.65 13.76
C THR A 77 0.53 -2.09 13.75
N ASP A 78 -0.07 -2.97 14.57
CA ASP A 78 0.30 -4.38 14.65
C ASP A 78 0.13 -5.14 13.33
N ASP A 79 -0.80 -4.73 12.46
CA ASP A 79 -1.00 -5.33 11.13
C ASP A 79 0.31 -5.36 10.33
N THR A 80 0.89 -4.18 10.11
CA THR A 80 2.16 -4.05 9.38
C THR A 80 3.33 -4.52 10.21
N GLN A 81 3.36 -4.26 11.53
CA GLN A 81 4.48 -4.72 12.37
C GLN A 81 4.60 -6.24 12.37
N MET A 82 3.49 -6.98 12.49
CA MET A 82 3.49 -8.44 12.41
C MET A 82 3.80 -8.93 11.00
N ALA A 83 3.33 -8.25 9.94
CA ALA A 83 3.71 -8.57 8.56
C ALA A 83 5.24 -8.47 8.37
N LEU A 84 5.86 -7.39 8.88
CA LEU A 84 7.30 -7.17 8.82
C LEU A 84 8.08 -8.19 9.65
N ALA A 85 7.59 -8.56 10.84
CA ALA A 85 8.17 -9.62 11.66
C ALA A 85 8.11 -10.99 10.96
N LEU A 86 6.99 -11.30 10.29
CA LEU A 86 6.85 -12.51 9.48
C LEU A 86 7.83 -12.49 8.31
N ALA A 87 7.92 -11.39 7.58
CA ALA A 87 8.83 -11.27 6.44
C ALA A 87 10.31 -11.42 6.87
N ALA A 88 10.71 -10.78 7.97
CA ALA A 88 12.06 -10.90 8.53
C ALA A 88 12.38 -12.35 8.97
N ALA A 89 11.40 -13.06 9.53
CA ALA A 89 11.54 -14.46 9.89
C ALA A 89 11.72 -15.37 8.66
N LEU A 90 10.96 -15.11 7.59
CA LEU A 90 11.08 -15.83 6.32
C LEU A 90 12.46 -15.60 5.66
N GLU A 91 12.96 -14.36 5.70
CA GLU A 91 14.31 -14.03 5.20
C GLU A 91 15.40 -14.71 6.04
N GLU A 92 15.28 -14.69 7.37
CA GLU A 92 16.25 -15.31 8.29
C GLU A 92 16.36 -16.83 8.09
N ALA A 93 15.22 -17.51 7.94
CA ALA A 93 15.18 -18.97 7.77
C ALA A 93 15.35 -19.43 6.32
N GLY A 94 15.33 -18.51 5.34
CA GLY A 94 15.31 -18.86 3.91
C GLY A 94 14.00 -19.53 3.46
N GLY A 95 12.92 -19.38 4.23
CA GLY A 95 11.65 -20.08 4.09
C GLY A 95 10.84 -20.05 5.38
N PHE A 96 9.76 -20.82 5.47
CA PHE A 96 8.96 -20.88 6.70
C PHE A 96 9.56 -21.85 7.73
N ASP A 97 9.92 -21.30 8.88
CA ASP A 97 10.26 -22.05 10.10
C ASP A 97 9.44 -21.52 11.28
N ALA A 98 8.60 -22.38 11.86
CA ALA A 98 7.67 -22.02 12.93
C ALA A 98 8.38 -21.44 14.16
N GLY A 99 9.54 -21.99 14.52
CA GLY A 99 10.33 -21.51 15.67
C GLY A 99 10.89 -20.11 15.44
N THR A 100 11.39 -19.83 14.24
CA THR A 100 11.91 -18.51 13.86
C THR A 100 10.78 -17.48 13.80
N VAL A 101 9.65 -17.78 13.16
CA VAL A 101 8.48 -16.89 13.16
C VAL A 101 8.00 -16.62 14.58
N TRP A 102 7.92 -17.65 15.44
CA TRP A 102 7.54 -17.49 16.85
C TRP A 102 8.48 -16.54 17.61
N ARG A 103 9.79 -16.66 17.43
CA ARG A 103 10.77 -15.76 18.07
C ARG A 103 10.59 -14.31 17.61
N HIS A 104 10.34 -14.08 16.32
CA HIS A 104 10.09 -12.75 15.78
C HIS A 104 8.79 -12.16 16.33
N PHE A 105 7.70 -12.93 16.38
CA PHE A 105 6.44 -12.47 16.99
C PHE A 105 6.56 -12.22 18.49
N ARG A 106 7.25 -13.06 19.24
CA ARG A 106 7.51 -12.85 20.68
C ARG A 106 8.37 -11.62 20.93
N ALA A 107 9.37 -11.36 20.08
CA ALA A 107 10.22 -10.17 20.19
C ALA A 107 9.40 -8.89 19.93
N TRP A 108 8.53 -8.92 18.93
CA TRP A 108 7.62 -7.82 18.61
C TRP A 108 6.63 -7.56 19.75
N CYS A 109 5.93 -8.60 20.21
CA CYS A 109 4.88 -8.51 21.22
C CYS A 109 5.38 -7.98 22.58
N ALA A 110 6.70 -8.04 22.85
CA ALA A 110 7.27 -7.58 24.12
C ALA A 110 7.17 -6.07 24.33
N ASP A 111 7.04 -5.27 23.26
CA ASP A 111 6.94 -3.80 23.32
C ASP A 111 5.86 -3.25 22.35
N ALA A 112 4.96 -4.10 21.90
CA ALA A 112 3.89 -3.72 21.00
C ALA A 112 2.86 -2.84 21.74
N HIS A 113 2.49 -1.72 21.12
CA HIS A 113 1.49 -0.79 21.67
C HIS A 113 0.07 -1.34 21.61
N ASP A 114 -0.23 -2.11 20.55
CA ASP A 114 -1.47 -2.85 20.43
C ASP A 114 -1.19 -4.31 20.05
N VAL A 115 -2.00 -5.23 20.62
CA VAL A 115 -1.94 -6.66 20.37
C VAL A 115 -3.32 -7.26 20.57
N GLY A 116 -3.93 -7.77 19.50
CA GLY A 116 -5.20 -8.48 19.58
C GLY A 116 -5.21 -9.65 20.59
N ALA A 117 -6.35 -9.86 21.26
CA ALA A 117 -6.47 -10.80 22.38
C ALA A 117 -6.05 -12.25 22.05
N THR A 118 -6.40 -12.76 20.86
CA THR A 118 -5.98 -14.08 20.38
C THR A 118 -4.46 -14.18 20.27
N THR A 119 -3.85 -13.18 19.62
CA THR A 119 -2.40 -13.09 19.42
C THR A 119 -1.67 -13.00 20.76
N SER A 120 -2.09 -12.09 21.64
CA SER A 120 -1.50 -11.90 22.98
C SER A 120 -1.58 -13.18 23.82
N THR A 121 -2.76 -13.84 23.84
CA THR A 121 -2.96 -15.08 24.61
C THR A 121 -2.08 -16.22 24.07
N ALA A 122 -1.99 -16.38 22.75
CA ALA A 122 -1.11 -17.39 22.16
C ALA A 122 0.35 -17.08 22.48
N LEU A 123 0.80 -15.86 22.17
CA LEU A 123 2.18 -15.44 22.39
C LEU A 123 2.56 -15.43 23.87
N GLY A 124 1.63 -15.40 24.82
CA GLY A 124 1.90 -15.58 26.25
C GLY A 124 2.58 -16.91 26.63
N HIS A 125 2.55 -17.90 25.74
CA HIS A 125 3.21 -19.20 25.93
C HIS A 125 4.71 -19.15 25.59
N GLU A 126 5.50 -20.04 26.21
CA GLU A 126 6.95 -20.12 25.96
C GLU A 126 7.28 -20.71 24.57
N SER A 127 6.42 -21.58 24.05
CA SER A 127 6.62 -22.31 22.80
C SER A 127 5.39 -22.18 21.90
N HIS A 128 5.60 -22.17 20.59
CA HIS A 128 4.53 -22.20 19.59
C HIS A 128 3.73 -23.52 19.61
N VAL A 129 4.33 -24.62 20.08
CA VAL A 129 3.70 -25.94 20.08
C VAL A 129 2.53 -25.94 21.07
N GLY A 130 1.31 -26.03 20.54
CA GLY A 130 0.07 -26.05 21.33
C GLY A 130 -0.42 -24.67 21.79
N ALA A 131 0.31 -23.58 21.52
CA ALA A 131 -0.04 -22.24 21.99
C ALA A 131 -1.39 -21.74 21.46
N ALA A 132 -1.61 -21.86 20.14
CA ALA A 132 -2.87 -21.44 19.52
C ALA A 132 -4.07 -22.26 20.04
N GLU A 133 -3.91 -23.58 20.18
CA GLU A 133 -4.97 -24.44 20.72
C GLU A 133 -5.29 -24.09 22.18
N SER A 134 -4.26 -23.86 22.99
CA SER A 134 -4.41 -23.40 24.38
C SER A 134 -5.16 -22.06 24.44
N ALA A 135 -4.74 -21.08 23.64
CA ALA A 135 -5.40 -19.78 23.53
C ALA A 135 -6.87 -19.92 23.11
N HIS A 136 -7.16 -20.79 22.14
CA HIS A 136 -8.52 -21.08 21.71
C HIS A 136 -9.40 -21.61 22.84
N LYS A 137 -8.89 -22.55 23.65
CA LYS A 137 -9.61 -23.05 24.83
C LYS A 137 -9.80 -21.95 25.88
N MET A 138 -8.78 -21.14 26.15
CA MET A 138 -8.84 -20.04 27.12
C MET A 138 -9.85 -18.96 26.74
N LEU A 139 -10.01 -18.72 25.43
CA LEU A 139 -10.93 -17.72 24.88
C LEU A 139 -12.31 -18.31 24.52
N GLY A 140 -12.64 -19.51 25.02
CA GLY A 140 -13.96 -20.12 24.85
C GLY A 140 -14.30 -20.45 23.39
N GLY A 141 -13.28 -20.74 22.58
CA GLY A 141 -13.42 -21.11 21.17
C GLY A 141 -13.56 -19.92 20.20
N ARG A 142 -13.47 -18.67 20.68
CA ARG A 142 -13.71 -17.47 19.87
C ARG A 142 -12.40 -16.90 19.29
N THR A 143 -11.73 -17.66 18.43
CA THR A 143 -10.45 -17.23 17.81
C THR A 143 -10.48 -17.16 16.28
N GLY A 144 -11.67 -17.11 15.67
CA GLY A 144 -11.86 -16.80 14.25
C GLY A 144 -11.65 -15.31 13.91
N SER A 145 -10.70 -14.65 14.60
CA SER A 145 -10.33 -13.25 14.42
C SER A 145 -9.39 -13.05 13.22
N ASN A 146 -9.30 -11.81 12.74
CA ASN A 146 -8.53 -11.39 11.56
C ASN A 146 -6.99 -11.31 11.78
N GLY A 147 -6.50 -11.44 13.02
CA GLY A 147 -5.10 -11.19 13.38
C GLY A 147 -4.03 -12.06 12.69
N SER A 148 -4.41 -13.19 12.07
CA SER A 148 -3.51 -13.96 11.20
C SER A 148 -3.60 -13.60 9.72
N VAL A 149 -4.68 -12.93 9.31
CA VAL A 149 -4.96 -12.51 7.93
C VAL A 149 -4.27 -11.19 7.65
N MET A 150 -4.33 -10.23 8.57
CA MET A 150 -3.75 -8.89 8.39
C MET A 150 -2.27 -8.87 8.01
N ARG A 151 -1.52 -9.85 8.53
CA ARG A 151 -0.07 -9.97 8.34
C ARG A 151 0.34 -10.78 7.12
N ILE A 152 -0.58 -11.11 6.21
CA ILE A 152 -0.35 -12.13 5.17
C ILE A 152 0.31 -11.61 3.88
N ALA A 153 0.35 -10.30 3.66
CA ALA A 153 0.86 -9.71 2.42
C ALA A 153 2.27 -10.22 2.01
N PRO A 154 3.25 -10.40 2.93
CA PRO A 154 4.55 -10.98 2.59
C PRO A 154 4.47 -12.39 2.03
N VAL A 155 3.55 -13.23 2.52
CA VAL A 155 3.36 -14.60 2.04
C VAL A 155 2.76 -14.59 0.63
N GLY A 156 1.77 -13.72 0.39
CA GLY A 156 1.19 -13.53 -0.95
C GLY A 156 2.23 -13.12 -1.99
N VAL A 157 3.05 -12.11 -1.67
CA VAL A 157 4.14 -11.65 -2.54
C VAL A 157 5.21 -12.72 -2.75
N ARG A 158 5.66 -13.39 -1.68
CA ARG A 158 6.64 -14.48 -1.76
C ARG A 158 6.09 -15.68 -2.55
N GLY A 159 4.77 -15.88 -2.53
CA GLY A 159 4.08 -16.93 -3.28
C GLY A 159 4.33 -16.91 -4.79
N VAL A 160 4.64 -15.74 -5.35
CA VAL A 160 4.94 -15.59 -6.79
C VAL A 160 6.14 -16.44 -7.21
N ILE A 161 7.11 -16.64 -6.31
CA ILE A 161 8.28 -17.48 -6.56
C ILE A 161 8.18 -18.88 -5.93
N LEU A 162 7.37 -19.04 -4.87
CA LEU A 162 7.18 -20.33 -4.20
C LEU A 162 6.14 -21.22 -4.89
N GLY A 163 5.21 -20.63 -5.63
CA GLY A 163 4.06 -21.31 -6.21
C GLY A 163 2.90 -21.50 -5.21
N ARG A 164 1.74 -21.87 -5.75
CA ARG A 164 0.45 -21.99 -5.04
C ARG A 164 0.50 -22.96 -3.85
N GLU A 165 1.06 -24.15 -4.03
CA GLU A 165 1.06 -25.20 -2.99
C GLU A 165 1.84 -24.77 -1.74
N GLU A 166 3.05 -24.24 -1.94
CA GLU A 166 3.88 -23.78 -0.83
C GLU A 166 3.32 -22.51 -0.19
N LEU A 167 2.74 -21.59 -0.98
CA LEU A 167 2.00 -20.44 -0.43
C LEU A 167 0.88 -20.89 0.52
N TYR A 168 0.05 -21.85 0.09
CA TYR A 168 -1.04 -22.37 0.92
C TYR A 168 -0.50 -22.96 2.22
N ARG A 169 0.55 -23.79 2.13
CA ARG A 169 1.19 -24.40 3.30
C ARG A 169 1.70 -23.37 4.29
N VAL A 170 2.39 -22.33 3.81
CA VAL A 170 2.94 -21.25 4.66
C VAL A 170 1.83 -20.40 5.27
N ALA A 171 0.80 -20.04 4.48
CA ALA A 171 -0.32 -19.22 4.94
C ALA A 171 -1.12 -19.90 6.07
N VAL A 172 -1.39 -21.20 5.94
CA VAL A 172 -2.03 -21.99 6.99
C VAL A 172 -1.12 -22.13 8.20
N ALA A 173 0.16 -22.45 7.99
CA ALA A 173 1.09 -22.69 9.09
C ALA A 173 1.34 -21.43 9.93
N GLN A 174 1.52 -20.26 9.31
CA GLN A 174 1.71 -19.01 10.05
C GLN A 174 0.45 -18.61 10.84
N SER A 175 -0.75 -18.93 10.32
CA SER A 175 -2.01 -18.63 11.01
C SER A 175 -2.10 -19.46 12.30
N ASN A 176 -1.86 -20.76 12.16
CA ASN A 176 -1.94 -21.74 13.25
C ASN A 176 -0.92 -21.55 14.37
N LEU A 177 0.06 -20.65 14.22
CA LEU A 177 0.93 -20.27 15.34
C LEU A 177 0.15 -19.53 16.43
N THR A 178 -0.90 -18.79 16.07
CA THR A 178 -1.63 -17.90 16.99
C THR A 178 -3.13 -18.13 17.00
N HIS A 179 -3.71 -18.50 15.85
CA HIS A 179 -5.14 -18.65 15.66
C HIS A 179 -5.43 -20.11 15.34
N HIS A 180 -6.12 -20.81 16.25
CA HIS A 180 -6.46 -22.24 16.07
C HIS A 180 -7.72 -22.46 15.25
N ASP A 181 -8.58 -21.44 15.15
CA ASP A 181 -9.83 -21.54 14.43
C ASP A 181 -9.56 -21.66 12.91
N PRO A 182 -10.07 -22.70 12.23
CA PRO A 182 -9.78 -22.94 10.82
C PRO A 182 -10.25 -21.80 9.91
N ILE A 183 -11.25 -20.98 10.30
CA ILE A 183 -11.68 -19.85 9.46
C ILE A 183 -10.57 -18.80 9.29
N ALA A 184 -9.72 -18.63 10.30
CA ALA A 184 -8.60 -17.70 10.24
C ALA A 184 -7.52 -18.19 9.26
N ALA A 185 -7.24 -19.50 9.25
CA ALA A 185 -6.32 -20.11 8.30
C ALA A 185 -6.85 -20.08 6.86
N VAL A 186 -8.15 -20.35 6.67
CA VAL A 186 -8.85 -20.22 5.39
C VAL A 186 -8.74 -18.81 4.83
N ALA A 187 -9.08 -17.82 5.65
CA ALA A 187 -9.06 -16.41 5.25
C ALA A 187 -7.65 -15.95 4.88
N ALA A 188 -6.64 -16.33 5.67
CA ALA A 188 -5.24 -16.01 5.37
C ALA A 188 -4.78 -16.66 4.04
N ALA A 189 -5.04 -17.96 3.84
CA ALA A 189 -4.64 -18.65 2.62
C ALA A 189 -5.34 -18.09 1.37
N PHE A 190 -6.64 -17.76 1.49
CA PHE A 190 -7.40 -17.12 0.42
C PHE A 190 -6.80 -15.76 0.04
N VAL A 191 -6.60 -14.85 1.00
CA VAL A 191 -6.04 -13.51 0.74
C VAL A 191 -4.62 -13.61 0.16
N ALA A 192 -3.79 -14.52 0.67
CA ALA A 192 -2.44 -14.74 0.13
C ALA A 192 -2.48 -15.10 -1.36
N GLU A 193 -3.37 -16.01 -1.76
CA GLU A 193 -3.49 -16.43 -3.16
C GLU A 193 -4.05 -15.32 -4.05
N VAL A 194 -5.03 -14.56 -3.58
CA VAL A 194 -5.53 -13.38 -4.32
C VAL A 194 -4.39 -12.39 -4.56
N ILE A 195 -3.57 -12.08 -3.54
CA ILE A 195 -2.40 -11.21 -3.70
C ILE A 195 -1.43 -11.79 -4.74
N ARG A 196 -1.10 -13.09 -4.66
CA ARG A 196 -0.21 -13.74 -5.61
C ARG A 196 -0.71 -13.60 -7.05
N LEU A 197 -1.98 -13.93 -7.30
CA LEU A 197 -2.59 -13.88 -8.63
C LEU A 197 -2.65 -12.45 -9.18
N LEU A 198 -2.99 -11.47 -8.34
CA LEU A 198 -3.00 -10.07 -8.73
C LEU A 198 -1.60 -9.57 -9.11
N VAL A 199 -0.58 -9.92 -8.33
CA VAL A 199 0.82 -9.62 -8.66
C VAL A 199 1.22 -10.23 -10.01
N GLU A 200 0.71 -11.42 -10.33
CA GLU A 200 1.00 -12.11 -11.59
C GLU A 200 0.25 -11.57 -12.81
N GLY A 201 -0.66 -10.62 -12.64
CA GLY A 201 -1.37 -10.00 -13.76
C GLY A 201 -2.88 -10.27 -13.81
N ALA A 202 -3.42 -11.14 -12.97
CA ALA A 202 -4.81 -11.60 -13.06
C ALA A 202 -5.83 -10.44 -12.94
N ASP A 203 -6.97 -10.59 -13.61
CA ASP A 203 -8.14 -9.78 -13.30
C ASP A 203 -8.60 -10.07 -11.87
N PHE A 204 -9.20 -9.07 -11.20
CA PHE A 204 -9.60 -9.21 -9.81
C PHE A 204 -10.65 -10.31 -9.60
N GLU A 205 -11.65 -10.41 -10.48
CA GLU A 205 -12.71 -11.39 -10.32
C GLU A 205 -12.24 -12.81 -10.67
N ASP A 206 -11.34 -12.93 -11.64
CA ASP A 206 -10.66 -14.19 -11.94
C ASP A 206 -9.78 -14.62 -10.75
N ALA A 207 -9.06 -13.69 -10.12
CA ALA A 207 -8.27 -13.97 -8.93
C ALA A 207 -9.12 -14.45 -7.74
N ILE A 208 -10.31 -13.85 -7.55
CA ILE A 208 -11.28 -14.32 -6.54
C ILE A 208 -11.79 -15.72 -6.87
N SER A 209 -12.12 -16.00 -8.13
CA SER A 209 -12.58 -17.32 -8.59
C SER A 209 -11.51 -18.39 -8.36
N ASP A 210 -10.30 -18.15 -8.86
CA ASP A 210 -9.18 -19.10 -8.79
C ASP A 210 -8.73 -19.37 -7.35
N ALA A 211 -8.71 -18.34 -6.50
CA ALA A 211 -8.44 -18.50 -5.07
C ALA A 211 -9.55 -19.28 -4.36
N SER A 212 -10.81 -19.11 -4.79
CA SER A 212 -11.95 -19.87 -4.26
C SER A 212 -11.87 -21.34 -4.64
N ASP A 213 -11.54 -21.65 -5.90
CA ASP A 213 -11.37 -23.02 -6.37
C ASP A 213 -10.23 -23.72 -5.62
N MET A 214 -9.09 -23.05 -5.47
CA MET A 214 -7.97 -23.55 -4.65
C MET A 214 -8.41 -23.88 -3.22
N MET A 215 -9.20 -23.01 -2.60
CA MET A 215 -9.67 -23.23 -1.23
C MET A 215 -10.69 -24.38 -1.14
N LEU A 216 -11.62 -24.49 -2.10
CA LEU A 216 -12.61 -25.58 -2.15
C LEU A 216 -11.97 -26.95 -2.33
N GLU A 217 -10.87 -27.04 -3.07
CA GLU A 217 -10.11 -28.28 -3.29
C GLU A 217 -9.16 -28.61 -2.12
N SER A 218 -8.92 -27.67 -1.21
CA SER A 218 -8.02 -27.84 -0.08
C SER A 218 -8.64 -28.69 1.05
N PRO A 219 -7.83 -29.17 2.02
CA PRO A 219 -8.34 -29.78 3.25
C PRO A 219 -9.27 -28.89 4.09
N LEU A 220 -9.31 -27.59 3.82
CA LEU A 220 -10.18 -26.61 4.49
C LEU A 220 -11.40 -26.22 3.64
N GLY A 221 -11.68 -26.95 2.54
CA GLY A 221 -12.74 -26.62 1.58
C GLY A 221 -14.14 -26.53 2.18
N GLU A 222 -14.49 -27.41 3.14
CA GLU A 222 -15.78 -27.32 3.83
C GLU A 222 -15.91 -26.05 4.69
N VAL A 223 -14.81 -25.63 5.35
CA VAL A 223 -14.79 -24.41 6.16
C VAL A 223 -14.87 -23.18 5.27
N PHE A 224 -14.16 -23.17 4.13
CA PHE A 224 -14.25 -22.11 3.15
C PHE A 224 -15.65 -21.99 2.55
N GLY A 225 -16.20 -23.10 2.04
CA GLY A 225 -17.48 -23.13 1.33
C GLY A 225 -18.66 -22.65 2.17
N HIS A 226 -18.67 -22.96 3.48
CA HIS A 226 -19.74 -22.51 4.38
C HIS A 226 -19.41 -21.20 5.09
N GLY A 227 -18.14 -20.98 5.46
CA GLY A 227 -17.74 -19.90 6.36
C GLY A 227 -17.34 -18.61 5.67
N LEU A 228 -16.70 -18.67 4.49
CA LEU A 228 -16.16 -17.49 3.81
C LEU A 228 -16.79 -17.27 2.43
N ALA A 229 -16.89 -18.30 1.60
CA ALA A 229 -17.35 -18.19 0.21
C ALA A 229 -18.68 -17.41 0.03
N PRO A 230 -19.71 -17.57 0.88
CA PRO A 230 -20.96 -16.81 0.74
C PRO A 230 -20.74 -15.29 0.86
N ALA A 231 -19.79 -14.86 1.68
CA ALA A 231 -19.47 -13.45 1.91
C ALA A 231 -18.56 -12.85 0.82
N LEU A 232 -18.04 -13.67 -0.10
CA LEU A 232 -17.23 -13.22 -1.23
C LEU A 232 -18.06 -12.94 -2.49
N SER A 233 -19.35 -13.27 -2.47
CA SER A 233 -20.30 -13.08 -3.58
C SER A 233 -20.32 -11.63 -4.06
N ARG A 234 -20.53 -11.43 -5.37
CA ARG A 234 -20.73 -10.09 -5.97
C ARG A 234 -21.94 -9.34 -5.43
N THR A 235 -22.90 -10.07 -4.85
CA THR A 235 -24.13 -9.50 -4.28
C THR A 235 -24.05 -9.30 -2.77
N TRP A 236 -22.92 -9.64 -2.15
CA TRP A 236 -22.68 -9.38 -0.74
C TRP A 236 -22.49 -7.87 -0.51
N ASP A 237 -23.10 -7.37 0.56
CA ASP A 237 -23.10 -5.96 0.93
C ASP A 237 -22.78 -5.80 2.43
N PRO A 238 -21.73 -5.04 2.80
CA PRO A 238 -21.32 -4.86 4.19
C PRO A 238 -22.37 -4.16 5.05
N ILE A 239 -23.32 -3.43 4.45
CA ILE A 239 -24.36 -2.70 5.19
C ILE A 239 -25.49 -3.63 5.63
N SER A 240 -25.80 -4.65 4.83
CA SER A 240 -26.92 -5.56 5.07
C SER A 240 -26.52 -6.93 5.63
N ASP A 241 -25.23 -7.26 5.68
CA ASP A 241 -24.73 -8.49 6.30
C ASP A 241 -24.98 -8.47 7.82
N ASP A 242 -25.64 -9.52 8.33
CA ASP A 242 -25.90 -9.74 9.76
C ASP A 242 -24.84 -10.66 10.41
N GLY A 243 -23.70 -10.81 9.75
CA GLY A 243 -22.59 -11.63 10.18
C GLY A 243 -21.82 -11.07 11.39
N PRO A 244 -20.71 -11.71 11.77
CA PRO A 244 -19.86 -11.21 12.84
C PRO A 244 -19.26 -9.84 12.52
N THR A 245 -18.78 -9.14 13.54
CA THR A 245 -18.07 -7.86 13.37
C THR A 245 -16.80 -8.03 12.52
N ASN A 246 -16.26 -6.93 12.00
CA ASN A 246 -15.06 -6.94 11.17
C ASN A 246 -13.74 -7.26 11.91
N GLY A 247 -13.77 -7.36 13.24
CA GLY A 247 -12.73 -8.08 14.01
C GLY A 247 -12.65 -9.59 13.73
N SER A 248 -13.62 -10.16 13.00
CA SER A 248 -13.58 -11.55 12.53
C SER A 248 -12.88 -11.67 11.18
N ALA A 249 -12.21 -12.80 10.95
CA ALA A 249 -11.55 -13.09 9.69
C ALA A 249 -12.52 -13.09 8.50
N ARG A 250 -13.74 -13.62 8.70
CA ARG A 250 -14.79 -13.65 7.67
C ARG A 250 -15.13 -12.24 7.19
N THR A 251 -15.56 -11.38 8.11
CA THR A 251 -16.10 -10.07 7.75
C THR A 251 -14.99 -9.12 7.31
N ALA A 252 -13.78 -9.21 7.88
CA ALA A 252 -12.63 -8.44 7.41
C ALA A 252 -12.31 -8.72 5.94
N VAL A 253 -12.21 -10.01 5.57
CA VAL A 253 -11.94 -10.39 4.17
C VAL A 253 -13.10 -10.01 3.25
N ALA A 254 -14.35 -10.20 3.68
CA ALA A 254 -15.52 -9.83 2.88
C ALA A 254 -15.57 -8.32 2.58
N GLN A 255 -15.35 -7.47 3.60
CA GLN A 255 -15.27 -6.02 3.44
C GLN A 255 -14.11 -5.60 2.55
N ALA A 256 -12.93 -6.20 2.73
CA ALA A 256 -11.77 -5.90 1.89
C ALA A 256 -12.00 -6.29 0.42
N VAL A 257 -12.59 -7.47 0.16
CA VAL A 257 -12.95 -7.91 -1.19
C VAL A 257 -14.03 -7.01 -1.80
N TRP A 258 -15.05 -6.62 -1.02
CA TRP A 258 -16.06 -5.66 -1.45
C TRP A 258 -15.42 -4.32 -1.85
N ALA A 259 -14.52 -3.78 -1.03
CA ALA A 259 -13.88 -2.51 -1.31
C ALA A 259 -13.03 -2.56 -2.58
N VAL A 260 -12.21 -3.61 -2.75
CA VAL A 260 -11.40 -3.76 -3.96
C VAL A 260 -12.29 -3.96 -5.18
N ARG A 261 -13.39 -4.72 -5.08
CA ARG A 261 -14.33 -4.93 -6.19
C ARG A 261 -14.93 -3.63 -6.72
N HIS A 262 -15.31 -2.73 -5.82
CA HIS A 262 -16.01 -1.49 -6.17
C HIS A 262 -15.06 -0.30 -6.38
N GLY A 263 -13.82 -0.39 -5.89
CA GLY A 263 -12.80 0.63 -6.07
C GLY A 263 -12.28 0.69 -7.52
N VAL A 264 -12.26 1.90 -8.07
CA VAL A 264 -11.66 2.20 -9.39
C VAL A 264 -10.19 2.63 -9.25
N HIS A 265 -9.85 3.22 -8.09
CA HIS A 265 -8.50 3.62 -7.71
C HIS A 265 -8.13 3.06 -6.34
N PHE A 266 -6.82 3.01 -6.06
CA PHE A 266 -6.29 2.60 -4.75
C PHE A 266 -6.88 3.47 -3.62
N HIS A 267 -6.89 4.79 -3.82
CA HIS A 267 -7.46 5.75 -2.89
C HIS A 267 -8.90 5.39 -2.50
N ASP A 268 -9.77 5.19 -3.48
CA ASP A 268 -11.20 4.93 -3.25
C ASP A 268 -11.42 3.58 -2.56
N THR A 269 -10.58 2.60 -2.89
CA THR A 269 -10.61 1.27 -2.25
C THR A 269 -10.33 1.37 -0.75
N VAL A 270 -9.25 2.06 -0.38
CA VAL A 270 -8.84 2.17 1.03
C VAL A 270 -9.81 3.06 1.80
N THR A 271 -10.20 4.21 1.25
CA THR A 271 -11.07 5.16 1.95
C THR A 271 -12.49 4.63 2.15
N SER A 272 -13.06 3.93 1.15
CA SER A 272 -14.38 3.32 1.28
C SER A 272 -14.44 2.25 2.37
N VAL A 273 -13.36 1.49 2.57
CA VAL A 273 -13.33 0.44 3.60
C VAL A 273 -13.10 1.00 5.00
N ILE A 274 -12.30 2.06 5.14
CA ILE A 274 -12.16 2.80 6.41
C ILE A 274 -13.52 3.40 6.80
N ASP A 275 -14.28 3.94 5.85
CA ASP A 275 -15.59 4.53 6.11
C ASP A 275 -16.68 3.52 6.52
N LEU A 276 -16.42 2.21 6.46
CA LEU A 276 -17.30 1.20 7.08
C LEU A 276 -17.21 1.22 8.62
N GLY A 277 -16.14 1.79 9.19
CA GLY A 277 -15.90 1.84 10.63
C GLY A 277 -15.54 0.50 11.26
N GLY A 278 -15.55 0.42 12.59
CA GLY A 278 -15.14 -0.77 13.33
C GLY A 278 -13.63 -0.96 13.31
N ASP A 279 -13.18 -2.16 12.94
CA ASP A 279 -11.76 -2.54 12.86
C ASP A 279 -11.11 -2.02 11.55
N THR A 280 -10.83 -0.71 11.50
CA THR A 280 -10.57 -0.01 10.23
C THR A 280 -9.15 -0.17 9.71
N ASP A 281 -8.13 -0.19 10.57
CA ASP A 281 -6.74 -0.46 10.19
C ASP A 281 -6.58 -1.87 9.63
N THR A 282 -7.11 -2.91 10.27
CA THR A 282 -6.97 -4.27 9.75
C THR A 282 -7.67 -4.46 8.41
N VAL A 283 -8.92 -4.02 8.28
CA VAL A 283 -9.64 -4.20 7.03
C VAL A 283 -9.01 -3.35 5.92
N ALA A 284 -8.54 -2.14 6.24
CA ALA A 284 -7.78 -1.33 5.31
C ALA A 284 -6.44 -1.97 4.92
N ALA A 285 -5.70 -2.59 5.83
CA ALA A 285 -4.45 -3.29 5.54
C ALA A 285 -4.66 -4.44 4.54
N ILE A 286 -5.69 -5.27 4.76
CA ILE A 286 -6.06 -6.38 3.88
C ILE A 286 -6.50 -5.85 2.50
N ALA A 287 -7.38 -4.84 2.48
CA ALA A 287 -7.84 -4.22 1.23
C ALA A 287 -6.70 -3.53 0.49
N GLY A 288 -5.83 -2.81 1.20
CA GLY A 288 -4.66 -2.10 0.69
C GLY A 288 -3.63 -3.04 0.09
N ALA A 289 -3.42 -4.22 0.68
CA ALA A 289 -2.56 -5.24 0.10
C ALA A 289 -3.09 -5.75 -1.26
N MET A 290 -4.38 -6.06 -1.35
CA MET A 290 -5.01 -6.50 -2.61
C MET A 290 -5.10 -5.36 -3.62
N ALA A 291 -5.48 -4.16 -3.21
CA ALA A 291 -5.55 -2.97 -4.06
C ALA A 291 -4.17 -2.60 -4.61
N GLY A 292 -3.13 -2.66 -3.77
CA GLY A 292 -1.75 -2.44 -4.18
C GLY A 292 -1.25 -3.51 -5.17
N ALA A 293 -1.61 -4.78 -4.95
CA ALA A 293 -1.34 -5.86 -5.90
C ALA A 293 -2.11 -5.69 -7.23
N ARG A 294 -3.30 -5.08 -7.21
CA ARG A 294 -4.14 -4.84 -8.39
C ARG A 294 -3.68 -3.63 -9.20
N PHE A 295 -3.51 -2.49 -8.55
CA PHE A 295 -3.27 -1.20 -9.19
C PHE A 295 -1.78 -0.85 -9.33
N GLY A 296 -0.91 -1.50 -8.55
CA GLY A 296 0.52 -1.21 -8.53
C GLY A 296 0.91 -0.10 -7.55
N ALA A 297 2.18 -0.05 -7.17
CA ALA A 297 2.72 0.92 -6.23
C ALA A 297 2.59 2.37 -6.74
N GLN A 298 2.65 2.58 -8.05
CA GLN A 298 2.49 3.91 -8.66
C GLN A 298 1.08 4.49 -8.54
N ALA A 299 0.07 3.67 -8.25
CA ALA A 299 -1.30 4.12 -8.01
C ALA A 299 -1.56 4.55 -6.56
N ILE A 300 -0.62 4.28 -5.64
CA ILE A 300 -0.75 4.68 -4.24
C ILE A 300 -0.44 6.18 -4.12
N PRO A 301 -1.30 6.99 -3.48
CA PRO A 301 -1.05 8.41 -3.26
C PRO A 301 0.34 8.69 -2.68
N VAL A 302 1.12 9.54 -3.36
CA VAL A 302 2.50 9.84 -2.95
C VAL A 302 2.53 10.47 -1.56
N ARG A 303 1.50 11.26 -1.23
CA ARG A 303 1.33 11.84 0.11
C ARG A 303 1.17 10.79 1.21
N TRP A 304 0.73 9.57 0.91
CA TRP A 304 0.68 8.49 1.90
C TRP A 304 2.02 7.74 1.98
N THR A 305 2.56 7.31 0.85
CA THR A 305 3.86 6.59 0.82
C THR A 305 5.01 7.43 1.36
N THR A 306 4.95 8.75 1.25
CA THR A 306 6.04 9.62 1.74
C THR A 306 6.20 9.60 3.27
N TYR A 307 5.11 9.40 4.00
CA TYR A 307 5.08 9.56 5.46
C TYR A 307 4.82 8.26 6.21
N VAL A 308 4.41 7.18 5.54
CA VAL A 308 4.28 5.87 6.18
C VAL A 308 5.61 5.44 6.80
N ASN A 309 5.56 5.08 8.08
CA ASN A 309 6.70 4.66 8.86
C ASN A 309 6.27 3.85 10.08
N GLY A 310 7.22 3.22 10.76
CA GLY A 310 6.93 2.54 12.01
C GLY A 310 8.15 1.78 12.51
N THR A 311 8.01 1.15 13.67
CA THR A 311 9.11 0.48 14.36
C THR A 311 8.72 -0.94 14.71
N VAL A 312 9.63 -1.89 14.48
CA VAL A 312 9.42 -3.29 14.80
C VAL A 312 10.55 -3.78 15.70
N HIS A 313 10.16 -4.37 16.83
CA HIS A 313 11.08 -5.01 17.76
C HIS A 313 11.33 -6.44 17.28
N GLY A 314 12.52 -6.70 16.75
CA GLY A 314 12.93 -8.03 16.30
C GLY A 314 13.91 -8.70 17.28
N PRO A 315 14.25 -9.99 17.07
CA PRO A 315 15.23 -10.71 17.89
C PRO A 315 16.63 -10.07 17.90
N LYS A 316 16.96 -9.26 16.89
CA LYS A 316 18.25 -8.56 16.75
C LYS A 316 18.19 -7.10 17.24
N GLY A 317 17.08 -6.68 17.81
CA GLY A 317 16.83 -5.32 18.27
C GLY A 317 15.76 -4.59 17.48
N VAL A 318 15.66 -3.30 17.74
CA VAL A 318 14.64 -2.41 17.19
C VAL A 318 15.05 -1.92 15.82
N ARG A 319 14.15 -2.03 14.83
CA ARG A 319 14.35 -1.47 13.49
C ARG A 319 13.20 -0.53 13.14
N ARG A 320 13.56 0.66 12.66
CA ARG A 320 12.61 1.58 12.01
C ARG A 320 12.47 1.21 10.53
N TYR A 321 11.25 1.30 10.03
CA TYR A 321 10.89 1.14 8.63
C TYR A 321 10.27 2.43 8.11
N ASP A 322 10.58 2.74 6.86
CA ASP A 322 9.86 3.71 6.03
C ASP A 322 9.48 3.08 4.68
N ALA A 323 8.85 3.86 3.80
CA ALA A 323 8.45 3.37 2.49
C ALA A 323 9.59 2.74 1.68
N GLN A 324 10.83 3.23 1.80
CA GLN A 324 11.94 2.66 1.06
C GLN A 324 12.30 1.26 1.58
N ASP A 325 12.29 1.08 2.90
CA ASP A 325 12.48 -0.24 3.51
C ASP A 325 11.41 -1.24 3.05
N LEU A 326 10.15 -0.79 2.91
CA LEU A 326 9.02 -1.59 2.44
C LEU A 326 9.16 -1.99 0.96
N ILE A 327 9.61 -1.06 0.12
CA ILE A 327 9.90 -1.31 -1.31
C ILE A 327 11.00 -2.35 -1.46
N ASP A 328 12.08 -2.19 -0.70
CA ASP A 328 13.20 -3.12 -0.76
C ASP A 328 12.82 -4.49 -0.19
N LEU A 329 11.96 -4.53 0.83
CA LEU A 329 11.40 -5.79 1.31
C LEU A 329 10.61 -6.51 0.21
N ALA A 330 9.70 -5.83 -0.48
CA ALA A 330 8.93 -6.43 -1.56
C ALA A 330 9.84 -7.00 -2.67
N ARG A 331 10.89 -6.27 -3.04
CA ARG A 331 11.92 -6.73 -4.00
C ARG A 331 12.60 -8.02 -3.54
N ARG A 332 13.05 -8.09 -2.28
CA ARG A 332 13.71 -9.29 -1.73
C ARG A 332 12.75 -10.47 -1.59
N LEU A 333 11.47 -10.21 -1.26
CA LEU A 333 10.45 -11.24 -1.20
C LEU A 333 10.26 -11.93 -2.55
N VAL A 334 10.36 -11.22 -3.68
CA VAL A 334 10.30 -11.83 -5.01
C VAL A 334 11.65 -12.28 -5.57
N GLY A 335 12.68 -12.40 -4.72
CA GLY A 335 14.00 -12.89 -5.12
C GLY A 335 14.93 -11.87 -5.77
N GLY A 336 14.50 -10.60 -5.84
CA GLY A 336 15.31 -9.49 -6.34
C GLY A 336 16.24 -8.87 -5.28
N GLU A 337 17.05 -7.93 -5.73
CA GLU A 337 17.89 -7.11 -4.86
C GLU A 337 17.18 -5.83 -4.41
N ASN A 338 17.72 -5.18 -3.38
CA ASN A 338 17.30 -3.84 -2.96
C ASN A 338 17.37 -2.85 -4.14
N SER A 339 16.64 -1.74 -4.00
CA SER A 339 16.64 -0.67 -4.99
C SER A 339 18.07 -0.21 -5.29
N PRO A 340 18.45 -0.08 -6.57
CA PRO A 340 19.81 0.30 -6.93
C PRO A 340 20.12 1.72 -6.42
N HIS A 341 21.26 1.87 -5.74
CA HIS A 341 21.73 3.17 -5.30
C HIS A 341 22.44 3.88 -6.46
N ASN A 342 22.01 5.11 -6.78
CA ASN A 342 22.69 5.91 -7.78
C ASN A 342 23.92 6.59 -7.17
N PRO A 343 25.10 6.50 -7.81
CA PRO A 343 26.33 7.08 -7.27
C PRO A 343 26.21 8.61 -7.16
N PRO A 344 26.76 9.24 -6.11
CA PRO A 344 26.70 10.69 -5.96
C PRO A 344 27.36 11.42 -7.14
N GLN A 345 26.76 12.54 -7.54
CA GLN A 345 27.27 13.43 -8.60
C GLN A 345 27.65 14.79 -8.01
N PRO A 346 28.54 15.57 -8.67
CA PRO A 346 28.78 16.96 -8.29
C PRO A 346 27.47 17.75 -8.26
N PRO A 347 27.15 18.44 -7.15
CA PRO A 347 25.82 18.99 -6.93
C PRO A 347 25.52 20.16 -7.86
N ARG A 348 24.35 20.12 -8.51
CA ARG A 348 23.73 21.25 -9.20
C ARG A 348 22.90 22.01 -8.20
N LYS A 349 23.36 23.21 -7.86
CA LYS A 349 22.71 24.10 -6.90
C LYS A 349 21.28 24.43 -7.32
N LEU A 350 20.46 24.77 -6.33
CA LEU A 350 19.10 25.24 -6.54
C LEU A 350 19.08 26.43 -7.52
N LYS A 351 18.17 26.37 -8.49
CA LYS A 351 17.84 27.51 -9.36
C LYS A 351 16.33 27.73 -9.34
N LYS A 352 15.92 28.98 -9.09
CA LYS A 352 14.52 29.40 -9.24
C LYS A 352 14.20 29.48 -10.72
N LEU A 353 13.17 28.77 -11.16
CA LEU A 353 12.77 28.67 -12.57
C LEU A 353 11.51 29.48 -12.88
N HIS A 354 10.68 29.77 -11.87
CA HIS A 354 9.42 30.46 -12.07
C HIS A 354 9.12 31.48 -10.96
N PRO A 355 8.54 32.65 -11.27
CA PRO A 355 8.16 33.66 -10.27
C PRO A 355 7.24 33.15 -9.16
N ALA A 356 6.41 32.15 -9.46
CA ALA A 356 5.54 31.49 -8.48
C ALA A 356 6.29 30.83 -7.31
N GLY A 357 7.60 30.64 -7.40
CA GLY A 357 8.38 29.96 -6.35
C GLY A 357 8.71 28.52 -6.68
N VAL A 358 8.80 28.16 -7.97
CA VAL A 358 9.23 26.81 -8.41
C VAL A 358 10.73 26.80 -8.69
N TRP A 359 11.40 25.80 -8.14
CA TRP A 359 12.84 25.60 -8.20
C TRP A 359 13.20 24.21 -8.74
N ALA A 360 14.37 24.10 -9.36
CA ALA A 360 14.98 22.82 -9.72
C ALA A 360 16.35 22.64 -9.07
N ALA A 361 16.70 21.38 -8.84
CA ALA A 361 18.01 20.94 -8.40
C ALA A 361 18.27 19.49 -8.85
N ASP A 362 19.48 19.01 -8.65
CA ASP A 362 19.73 17.58 -8.53
C ASP A 362 19.66 17.12 -7.07
N LEU A 363 19.86 15.82 -6.82
CA LEU A 363 19.76 15.26 -5.47
C LEU A 363 20.73 15.92 -4.49
N GLY A 364 21.98 16.18 -4.94
CA GLY A 364 23.00 16.81 -4.11
C GLY A 364 22.69 18.28 -3.82
N GLY A 365 22.15 19.01 -4.79
CA GLY A 365 21.72 20.40 -4.60
C GLY A 365 20.53 20.50 -3.64
N ALA A 366 19.53 19.63 -3.81
CA ALA A 366 18.32 19.64 -2.98
C ALA A 366 18.60 19.25 -1.52
N ALA A 367 19.66 18.49 -1.23
CA ALA A 367 19.98 18.02 0.13
C ALA A 367 20.21 19.13 1.17
N SER A 368 20.38 20.38 0.74
CA SER A 368 20.60 21.55 1.61
C SER A 368 19.43 22.54 1.61
N VAL A 369 18.26 22.12 1.12
CA VAL A 369 17.07 22.97 1.06
C VAL A 369 16.55 23.32 2.45
N ASP A 370 16.14 24.57 2.61
CA ASP A 370 15.54 25.08 3.84
C ASP A 370 14.19 24.41 4.12
N ALA A 371 13.89 24.18 5.40
CA ALA A 371 12.66 23.52 5.85
C ALA A 371 11.36 24.31 5.57
N ASP A 372 11.45 25.57 5.13
CA ASP A 372 10.31 26.39 4.74
C ASP A 372 9.80 26.07 3.32
N LYS A 373 10.67 25.53 2.46
CA LYS A 373 10.32 25.08 1.10
C LYS A 373 9.72 23.69 1.16
N ALA A 374 8.93 23.32 0.16
CA ALA A 374 8.51 21.95 -0.05
C ALA A 374 9.46 21.24 -1.02
N VAL A 375 9.66 19.94 -0.83
CA VAL A 375 10.58 19.14 -1.68
C VAL A 375 9.83 18.02 -2.38
N ILE A 376 9.91 17.98 -3.71
CA ILE A 376 9.40 16.87 -4.51
C ILE A 376 10.59 16.10 -5.09
N SER A 377 10.79 14.89 -4.54
CA SER A 377 11.85 13.97 -4.91
C SER A 377 11.33 12.96 -5.94
N MET A 378 11.78 13.10 -7.19
CA MET A 378 11.42 12.22 -8.31
C MET A 378 12.38 11.01 -8.42
N CYS A 379 13.04 10.61 -7.34
CA CYS A 379 13.98 9.50 -7.31
C CYS A 379 14.18 8.98 -5.88
N HIS A 380 14.82 7.81 -5.77
CA HIS A 380 15.35 7.31 -4.49
C HIS A 380 16.25 8.35 -3.82
N THR A 381 15.94 8.69 -2.57
CA THR A 381 16.67 9.72 -1.81
C THR A 381 17.61 9.15 -0.75
N ALA A 382 17.54 7.83 -0.50
CA ALA A 382 17.98 7.27 0.78
C ALA A 382 17.36 8.12 1.92
N ASP A 383 18.11 8.39 2.99
CA ASP A 383 17.63 9.14 4.14
C ASP A 383 17.73 10.67 4.02
N LEU A 384 18.18 11.23 2.88
CA LEU A 384 18.54 12.67 2.77
C LEU A 384 17.41 13.64 3.17
N PHE A 385 16.15 13.28 2.93
CA PHE A 385 14.99 14.13 3.23
C PHE A 385 14.10 13.57 4.34
N LYS A 386 14.53 12.54 5.07
CA LYS A 386 13.70 11.88 6.09
C LYS A 386 13.20 12.85 7.18
N GLY A 387 14.05 13.81 7.56
CA GLY A 387 13.71 14.88 8.52
C GLY A 387 13.07 16.13 7.90
N HIS A 388 12.91 16.18 6.58
CA HIS A 388 12.33 17.34 5.92
C HIS A 388 10.79 17.34 6.09
N PRO A 389 10.17 18.41 6.62
CA PRO A 389 8.79 18.39 7.09
C PRO A 389 7.77 18.24 5.96
N VAL A 390 7.96 18.99 4.87
CA VAL A 390 7.04 19.00 3.72
C VAL A 390 7.76 18.44 2.52
N ARG A 391 7.46 17.19 2.16
CA ARG A 391 8.13 16.51 1.06
C ARG A 391 7.19 15.55 0.32
N ARG A 392 7.59 15.11 -0.87
CA ARG A 392 6.98 14.01 -1.62
C ARG A 392 8.09 13.12 -2.16
N GLN A 393 7.99 11.81 -1.95
CA GLN A 393 8.92 10.81 -2.47
C GLN A 393 8.22 9.98 -3.55
N VAL A 394 8.50 10.32 -4.81
CA VAL A 394 7.75 9.83 -5.96
C VAL A 394 8.41 8.58 -6.51
N LEU A 395 7.61 7.52 -6.65
CA LEU A 395 8.03 6.27 -7.28
C LEU A 395 7.99 6.38 -8.80
N LEU A 396 9.08 6.87 -9.38
CA LEU A 396 9.21 6.99 -10.83
C LEU A 396 10.57 6.51 -11.34
N ARG A 397 10.54 5.63 -12.35
CA ARG A 397 11.73 5.06 -13.00
C ARG A 397 12.08 5.87 -14.23
N ASP A 398 13.38 6.08 -14.47
CA ASP A 398 13.87 6.74 -15.69
C ASP A 398 14.01 5.73 -16.83
N SER A 399 12.92 5.00 -17.10
CA SER A 399 12.77 3.99 -18.14
C SER A 399 11.31 4.01 -18.66
N GLY A 400 10.98 3.19 -19.65
CA GLY A 400 9.59 2.98 -20.11
C GLY A 400 8.70 2.21 -19.12
N ALA A 401 9.25 1.79 -17.99
CA ALA A 401 8.62 0.91 -17.00
C ALA A 401 7.81 1.67 -15.95
N ASN A 402 6.80 2.41 -16.37
CA ASN A 402 5.94 3.21 -15.48
C ASN A 402 4.45 3.00 -15.81
N PRO A 403 3.84 1.88 -15.36
CA PRO A 403 2.43 1.59 -15.66
C PRO A 403 1.47 2.66 -15.14
N GLY A 404 1.84 3.42 -14.10
CA GLY A 404 1.02 4.47 -13.49
C GLY A 404 1.43 5.90 -13.83
N LEU A 405 2.19 6.13 -14.92
CA LEU A 405 2.80 7.44 -15.23
C LEU A 405 1.83 8.63 -15.14
N ALA A 406 0.62 8.50 -15.69
CA ALA A 406 -0.38 9.57 -15.68
C ALA A 406 -0.86 9.94 -14.27
N SER A 407 -1.09 8.94 -13.41
CA SER A 407 -1.50 9.14 -12.02
C SER A 407 -0.37 9.78 -11.21
N VAL A 408 0.86 9.27 -11.38
CA VAL A 408 2.04 9.80 -10.70
C VAL A 408 2.32 11.26 -11.06
N VAL A 409 2.27 11.60 -12.35
CA VAL A 409 2.50 12.99 -12.78
C VAL A 409 1.40 13.90 -12.26
N ARG A 410 0.13 13.47 -12.27
CA ARG A 410 -0.98 14.23 -11.70
C ARG A 410 -0.74 14.55 -10.22
N GLU A 411 -0.47 13.54 -9.39
CA GLU A 411 -0.19 13.71 -7.95
C GLU A 411 0.99 14.67 -7.72
N VAL A 412 2.03 14.61 -8.55
CA VAL A 412 3.18 15.52 -8.46
C VAL A 412 2.76 16.96 -8.77
N VAL A 413 2.02 17.18 -9.85
CA VAL A 413 1.61 18.52 -10.25
C VAL A 413 0.61 19.10 -9.23
N ASP A 414 -0.32 18.28 -8.71
CA ASP A 414 -1.25 18.67 -7.65
C ASP A 414 -0.51 19.02 -6.36
N ALA A 415 0.55 18.29 -6.01
CA ALA A 415 1.39 18.62 -4.86
C ALA A 415 2.14 19.95 -5.06
N ILE A 416 2.66 20.24 -6.27
CA ILE A 416 3.27 21.54 -6.57
C ILE A 416 2.25 22.65 -6.31
N ASP A 417 1.05 22.55 -6.89
CA ASP A 417 0.03 23.59 -6.77
C ASP A 417 -0.45 23.76 -5.32
N ALA A 418 -0.65 22.67 -4.59
CA ALA A 418 -1.05 22.71 -3.19
C ALA A 418 0.00 23.41 -2.30
N PHE A 419 1.29 23.09 -2.48
CA PHE A 419 2.35 23.74 -1.69
C PHE A 419 2.53 25.21 -2.06
N LEU A 420 2.39 25.57 -3.33
CA LEU A 420 2.39 26.97 -3.75
C LEU A 420 1.20 27.74 -3.14
N ALA A 421 0.01 27.13 -3.09
CA ALA A 421 -1.17 27.71 -2.46
C ALA A 421 -1.02 27.90 -0.94
N GLU A 422 -0.20 27.08 -0.27
CA GLU A 422 0.23 27.27 1.13
C GLU A 422 1.26 28.40 1.30
N GLY A 423 1.69 29.05 0.22
CA GLY A 423 2.70 30.11 0.25
C GLY A 423 4.14 29.60 0.36
N ARG A 424 4.37 28.31 0.08
CA ARG A 424 5.72 27.71 0.09
C ARG A 424 6.35 27.83 -1.29
N GLU A 425 7.68 27.95 -1.31
CA GLU A 425 8.42 27.65 -2.53
C GLU A 425 8.59 26.13 -2.68
N VAL A 426 8.63 25.62 -3.91
CA VAL A 426 8.68 24.18 -4.20
C VAL A 426 9.96 23.85 -4.97
N VAL A 427 10.73 22.90 -4.45
CA VAL A 427 11.93 22.36 -5.11
C VAL A 427 11.60 21.00 -5.71
N VAL A 428 11.69 20.89 -7.04
CA VAL A 428 11.56 19.62 -7.74
C VAL A 428 12.94 19.11 -8.13
N HIS A 429 13.27 17.87 -7.79
CA HIS A 429 14.56 17.28 -8.14
C HIS A 429 14.44 15.79 -8.49
N CYS A 430 15.46 15.29 -9.15
CA CYS A 430 15.72 13.86 -9.34
C CYS A 430 17.23 13.66 -9.17
N HIS A 431 17.73 12.44 -9.36
CA HIS A 431 19.14 12.14 -9.10
C HIS A 431 20.11 13.12 -9.79
N GLY A 432 19.91 13.41 -11.09
CA GLY A 432 20.72 14.36 -11.85
C GLY A 432 20.07 15.72 -12.11
N GLY A 433 18.82 15.94 -11.67
CA GLY A 433 18.06 17.13 -12.02
C GLY A 433 17.77 17.25 -13.52
N ARG A 434 17.56 16.13 -14.23
CA ARG A 434 17.39 16.09 -15.70
C ARG A 434 16.03 15.51 -16.07
N SER A 435 15.97 14.34 -16.71
CA SER A 435 14.75 13.65 -17.19
C SER A 435 13.51 13.75 -16.29
N ARG A 436 13.49 13.08 -15.14
CA ARG A 436 12.30 13.04 -14.26
C ARG A 436 11.94 14.40 -13.64
N THR A 437 12.93 15.24 -13.37
CA THR A 437 12.72 16.62 -12.91
C THR A 437 12.03 17.44 -13.98
N THR A 438 12.53 17.37 -15.22
CA THR A 438 11.97 18.13 -16.33
C THR A 438 10.66 17.56 -16.84
N LEU A 439 10.36 16.27 -16.63
CA LEU A 439 9.01 15.73 -16.82
C LEU A 439 8.01 16.47 -15.93
N ALA A 440 8.23 16.47 -14.60
CA ALA A 440 7.31 17.08 -13.65
C ALA A 440 7.14 18.59 -13.89
N LEU A 441 8.24 19.30 -14.14
CA LEU A 441 8.22 20.75 -14.37
C LEU A 441 7.51 21.12 -15.68
N ARG A 442 7.71 20.36 -16.76
CA ARG A 442 7.01 20.58 -18.03
C ARG A 442 5.52 20.30 -17.87
N ALA A 443 5.14 19.19 -17.24
CA ALA A 443 3.74 18.86 -16.97
C ALA A 443 3.03 19.97 -16.19
N TRP A 444 3.68 20.47 -15.14
CA TRP A 444 3.17 21.58 -14.34
C TRP A 444 3.06 22.89 -15.13
N TYR A 445 4.07 23.22 -15.93
CA TYR A 445 4.07 24.44 -16.73
C TYR A 445 2.98 24.41 -17.82
N MET A 446 2.80 23.27 -18.48
CA MET A 446 1.71 23.03 -19.44
C MET A 446 0.36 23.31 -18.79
N ARG A 447 0.09 22.69 -17.63
CA ARG A 447 -1.17 22.86 -16.90
C ARG A 447 -1.40 24.30 -16.45
N THR A 448 -0.37 24.91 -15.85
CA THR A 448 -0.46 26.25 -15.25
C THR A 448 -0.69 27.34 -16.29
N ASN A 449 -0.11 27.20 -17.48
CA ASN A 449 -0.15 28.24 -18.52
C ASN A 449 -1.09 27.91 -19.67
N GLY A 450 -1.70 26.72 -19.69
CA GLY A 450 -2.56 26.28 -20.79
C GLY A 450 -1.81 26.15 -22.12
N VAL A 451 -0.55 25.71 -22.07
CA VAL A 451 0.33 25.59 -23.25
C VAL A 451 0.60 24.14 -23.60
N ASP A 452 1.02 23.90 -24.84
CA ASP A 452 1.44 22.59 -25.31
C ASP A 452 2.84 22.19 -24.82
N HIS A 453 3.25 20.96 -25.14
CA HIS A 453 4.52 20.42 -24.73
C HIS A 453 5.72 21.15 -25.39
N GLU A 454 5.59 21.61 -26.64
CA GLU A 454 6.66 22.34 -27.33
C GLU A 454 6.98 23.67 -26.62
N ALA A 455 5.96 24.43 -26.24
CA ALA A 455 6.11 25.66 -25.47
C ALA A 455 6.74 25.38 -24.08
N ALA A 456 6.35 24.29 -23.42
CA ALA A 456 6.92 23.90 -22.13
C ALA A 456 8.38 23.45 -22.24
N VAL A 457 8.78 22.80 -23.33
CA VAL A 457 10.18 22.49 -23.65
C VAL A 457 10.97 23.79 -23.81
N HIS A 458 10.47 24.75 -24.59
CA HIS A 458 11.15 26.02 -24.81
C HIS A 458 11.38 26.78 -23.49
N TRP A 459 10.36 26.81 -22.62
CA TRP A 459 10.47 27.40 -21.30
C TRP A 459 11.57 26.73 -20.45
N ILE A 460 11.51 25.40 -20.28
CA ILE A 460 12.45 24.73 -19.37
C ILE A 460 13.89 24.76 -19.90
N GLU A 461 14.11 24.77 -21.22
CA GLU A 461 15.45 24.90 -21.81
C GLU A 461 16.05 26.30 -21.60
N SER A 462 15.21 27.34 -21.57
CA SER A 462 15.65 28.70 -21.24
C SER A 462 16.01 28.87 -19.75
N GLU A 463 15.29 28.15 -18.87
CA GLU A 463 15.44 28.29 -17.43
C GLU A 463 16.37 27.25 -16.79
N TRP A 464 16.59 26.09 -17.40
CA TRP A 464 17.35 25.01 -16.76
C TRP A 464 18.28 24.31 -17.77
N PRO A 465 19.60 24.54 -17.72
CA PRO A 465 20.55 24.10 -18.75
C PRO A 465 20.84 22.59 -18.75
N HIS A 466 20.07 21.79 -18.01
CA HIS A 466 20.29 20.36 -17.79
C HIS A 466 19.07 19.52 -18.20
N VAL A 467 18.26 20.00 -19.13
CA VAL A 467 17.08 19.29 -19.63
C VAL A 467 17.48 17.92 -20.20
N GLY A 468 16.79 16.88 -19.73
CA GLY A 468 16.92 15.53 -20.25
C GLY A 468 15.66 15.09 -20.97
N ARG A 469 15.77 14.73 -22.26
CA ARG A 469 14.66 14.29 -23.11
C ARG A 469 14.87 12.90 -23.71
N TRP A 470 15.75 12.10 -23.12
CA TRP A 470 16.12 10.78 -23.66
C TRP A 470 15.09 9.68 -23.36
N ASN A 471 14.14 9.92 -22.45
CA ASN A 471 13.08 8.96 -22.15
C ASN A 471 11.88 9.20 -23.08
N ALA A 472 11.77 8.39 -24.13
CA ALA A 472 10.71 8.51 -25.13
C ALA A 472 9.30 8.39 -24.52
N SER A 473 9.11 7.54 -23.50
CA SER A 473 7.80 7.38 -22.85
C SER A 473 7.32 8.66 -22.16
N PHE A 474 8.24 9.47 -21.65
CA PHE A 474 7.91 10.75 -21.03
C PHE A 474 7.53 11.80 -22.07
N GLU A 475 8.23 11.82 -23.21
CA GLU A 475 7.90 12.73 -24.31
C GLU A 475 6.54 12.36 -24.92
N GLU A 476 6.31 11.09 -25.23
CA GLU A 476 5.04 10.59 -25.77
C GLU A 476 3.86 10.86 -24.82
N PHE A 477 4.06 10.68 -23.52
CA PHE A 477 3.06 11.01 -22.51
C PHE A 477 2.71 12.51 -22.53
N LEU A 478 3.71 13.40 -22.54
CA LEU A 478 3.46 14.84 -22.57
C LEU A 478 2.83 15.31 -23.89
N ASP A 479 3.19 14.68 -25.02
CA ASP A 479 2.65 15.04 -26.34
C ASP A 479 1.20 14.58 -26.54
N HIS A 480 0.81 13.44 -25.96
CA HIS A 480 -0.43 12.76 -26.35
C HIS A 480 -1.40 12.46 -25.21
N GLN A 481 -0.93 12.41 -23.96
CA GLN A 481 -1.74 11.99 -22.81
C GLN A 481 -1.93 13.11 -21.77
N TRP A 482 -1.01 14.08 -21.70
CA TRP A 482 -1.08 15.21 -20.78
C TRP A 482 -1.57 16.48 -21.48
N HIS A 483 -2.87 16.70 -21.49
CA HIS A 483 -3.53 17.80 -22.20
C HIS A 483 -4.67 18.39 -21.36
N PRO A 484 -5.25 19.56 -21.71
CA PRO A 484 -6.28 20.22 -20.88
C PRO A 484 -7.42 19.30 -20.41
N GLY A 485 -7.93 18.42 -21.29
CA GLY A 485 -8.98 17.45 -20.93
C GLY A 485 -8.56 16.34 -19.95
N THR A 486 -7.27 16.17 -19.67
CA THR A 486 -6.75 15.16 -18.74
C THR A 486 -6.12 15.78 -17.51
N TRP A 487 -6.06 17.11 -17.33
CA TRP A 487 -5.44 17.72 -16.15
C TRP A 487 -6.24 17.59 -14.86
N GLY A 488 -7.51 17.18 -14.94
CA GLY A 488 -8.43 17.19 -13.81
C GLY A 488 -8.80 18.63 -13.43
N THR A 489 -9.84 18.81 -12.63
CA THR A 489 -10.11 20.11 -12.00
C THR A 489 -9.11 20.33 -10.88
N ALA A 490 -8.55 21.54 -10.77
CA ALA A 490 -7.77 21.92 -9.60
C ALA A 490 -8.62 21.70 -8.33
N PRO A 491 -8.03 21.25 -7.20
CA PRO A 491 -8.77 21.10 -5.95
C PRO A 491 -9.33 22.48 -5.56
N GLY A 492 -10.65 22.67 -5.75
CA GLY A 492 -11.32 23.96 -5.61
C GLY A 492 -12.56 24.19 -6.48
N GLY A 493 -12.85 23.32 -7.45
CA GLY A 493 -14.12 23.33 -8.19
C GLY A 493 -15.03 22.20 -7.72
N ALA A 494 -16.01 22.53 -6.86
CA ALA A 494 -17.11 21.63 -6.57
C ALA A 494 -17.96 21.44 -7.83
N ASP A 495 -17.95 20.23 -8.39
CA ASP A 495 -19.04 19.61 -9.15
C ASP A 495 -18.53 18.25 -9.64
N ASP A 496 -18.91 17.17 -8.95
CA ASP A 496 -19.64 16.02 -9.53
C ASP A 496 -19.73 14.89 -8.48
N PHE A 497 -20.56 15.10 -7.45
CA PHE A 497 -21.12 14.02 -6.65
C PHE A 497 -22.64 14.26 -6.57
N ASP A 498 -23.33 14.02 -7.70
CA ASP A 498 -24.79 14.03 -7.72
C ASP A 498 -25.32 12.84 -6.89
N THR A 499 -25.81 13.23 -5.72
CA THR A 499 -26.77 12.57 -4.86
C THR A 499 -27.91 11.87 -5.60
N ARG A 500 -27.73 10.60 -5.94
CA ARG A 500 -28.85 9.66 -6.18
C ARG A 500 -28.79 8.51 -5.21
N THR A 501 -29.40 8.69 -4.03
CA THR A 501 -29.95 7.58 -3.21
C THR A 501 -30.79 8.02 -2.00
N ARG A 502 -31.03 9.32 -1.77
CA ARG A 502 -31.89 9.76 -0.64
C ARG A 502 -33.05 10.63 -1.08
N THR A 503 -34.06 10.03 -1.71
CA THR A 503 -35.45 10.49 -1.56
C THR A 503 -36.40 9.32 -1.78
N GLY A 504 -37.15 8.94 -0.74
CA GLY A 504 -38.24 7.98 -0.89
C GLY A 504 -38.63 7.26 0.39
N ALA A 505 -39.22 7.98 1.35
CA ALA A 505 -40.40 7.58 2.13
C ALA A 505 -40.41 8.27 3.51
N ALA A 506 -41.00 9.46 3.57
CA ALA A 506 -41.54 10.02 4.79
C ALA A 506 -42.81 10.85 4.45
N GLY A 507 -43.97 10.39 4.96
CA GLY A 507 -45.26 11.10 5.02
C GLY A 507 -46.07 11.14 3.70
N GLU A 508 -47.40 11.02 3.64
CA GLU A 508 -48.46 11.20 4.65
C GLU A 508 -49.77 10.48 4.25
N ASP A 509 -50.51 10.04 5.28
CA ASP A 509 -51.97 10.04 5.48
C ASP A 509 -52.95 9.57 4.38
N LYS A 510 -53.55 8.40 4.63
CA LYS A 510 -55.00 8.23 4.89
C LYS A 510 -55.34 6.89 5.52
#